data_AF-A0A2H9TKN8-F1
#
_entry.id   AF-A0A2H9TKN8-F1
#
_cell.length_a   1.000
_cell.length_b   1.000
_cell.length_c   1.000
_cell.angle_alpha   90.00
_cell.angle_beta   90.00
_cell.angle_gamma   90.00
#
_symmetry.space_group_name_H-M   'P 1'
#
loop_
_entity.id
_entity.type
_entity.pdbx_description
1 polymer ?
#
loop_
_entity_poly.entity_id
_entity_poly.type
_entity_poly.pdbx_seq_one_letter_code
_entity_poly.pdbx_strand_id
1 'polypeptide(L)'
;MSVLQLPSPSVAPGDFAASSGDGYADNTFEGKASQMDEVVKYIAEKGFIPDALIEPEVVWFYCNLGIDNMYFSVESVDVIANHIMALYAAKMTSYLQNASSLDVSLEQERENDAVYIHSSKPGVSTLSGPQYEQRIDERYLDTSTREDSFRLETYRSSGCVASNFKTQLRCYFVARCNFVEPNPGPEDERNIHKVSDRTFLSKATDNTLEIYQRVMNAVLERTGPVIEMHEVENSRSKRLVIGYRYTSQILC
;
A
#
# COMPACT_ATOMS: atom_id res chain seq x y z
N MET A 1 4.64 57.85 -11.77
CA MET A 1 4.06 56.79 -10.93
C MET A 1 4.23 55.47 -11.65
N SER A 2 5.35 54.79 -11.41
CA SER A 2 5.64 53.46 -11.95
C SER A 2 4.98 52.42 -11.05
N VAL A 3 4.09 51.61 -11.61
CA VAL A 3 3.56 50.41 -10.95
C VAL A 3 4.36 49.22 -11.47
N LEU A 4 5.03 48.54 -10.56
CA LEU A 4 5.86 47.37 -10.80
C LEU A 4 4.99 46.18 -11.24
N GLN A 5 5.22 45.69 -12.45
CA GLN A 5 4.71 44.42 -12.97
C GLN A 5 5.60 43.29 -12.40
N LEU A 6 5.04 42.39 -11.59
CA LEU A 6 5.74 41.18 -11.14
C LEU A 6 5.74 40.12 -12.27
N PRO A 7 6.85 39.40 -12.50
CA PRO A 7 6.95 38.39 -13.54
C PRO A 7 6.24 37.09 -13.13
N SER A 8 5.44 36.53 -14.03
CA SER A 8 4.85 35.20 -13.93
C SER A 8 5.92 34.13 -14.15
N PRO A 9 6.03 33.09 -13.29
CA PRO A 9 6.90 31.96 -13.58
C PRO A 9 6.23 31.03 -14.60
N SER A 10 6.78 31.02 -15.82
CA SER A 10 6.61 29.95 -16.79
C SER A 10 7.38 28.73 -16.28
N VAL A 11 6.68 27.64 -15.97
CA VAL A 11 7.30 26.35 -15.63
C VAL A 11 6.85 25.35 -16.70
N ALA A 12 7.81 24.94 -17.52
CA ALA A 12 7.68 23.83 -18.47
C ALA A 12 7.45 22.50 -17.71
N PRO A 13 6.82 21.48 -18.33
CA PRO A 13 6.58 20.20 -17.68
C PRO A 13 7.91 19.43 -17.63
N GLY A 14 8.65 19.61 -16.55
CA GLY A 14 9.79 18.79 -16.18
C GLY A 14 9.31 17.68 -15.24
N ASP A 15 9.75 16.45 -15.52
CA ASP A 15 9.45 15.23 -14.79
C ASP A 15 9.65 15.39 -13.28
N PHE A 16 8.55 15.43 -12.53
CA PHE A 16 8.56 15.27 -11.09
C PHE A 16 8.68 13.78 -10.76
N ALA A 17 9.90 13.25 -10.80
CA ALA A 17 10.26 12.11 -9.99
C ALA A 17 10.26 12.58 -8.52
N ALA A 18 9.14 12.41 -7.84
CA ALA A 18 9.07 12.64 -6.40
C ALA A 18 9.95 11.57 -5.74
N SER A 19 11.13 11.93 -5.27
CA SER A 19 11.86 11.05 -4.34
C SER A 19 10.98 10.90 -3.09
N SER A 20 10.32 9.75 -2.96
CA SER A 20 9.46 9.45 -1.82
C SER A 20 10.27 9.57 -0.53
N GLY A 21 9.97 10.61 0.26
CA GLY A 21 10.65 10.87 1.54
C GLY A 21 10.39 9.80 2.61
N ASP A 22 9.66 8.73 2.30
CA ASP A 22 9.38 7.63 3.23
C ASP A 22 10.53 6.60 3.33
N GLY A 23 11.57 6.75 2.50
CA GLY A 23 12.75 5.88 2.52
C GLY A 23 12.59 4.60 1.70
N TYR A 24 11.58 4.50 0.86
CA TYR A 24 11.44 3.44 -0.15
C TYR A 24 11.69 4.00 -1.55
N ALA A 25 12.33 3.20 -2.40
CA ALA A 25 12.49 3.59 -3.80
C ALA A 25 11.13 3.57 -4.50
N ASP A 26 10.85 4.61 -5.28
CA ASP A 26 9.72 4.61 -6.22
C ASP A 26 9.98 3.50 -7.24
N ASN A 27 9.40 2.33 -7.00
CA ASN A 27 9.46 1.22 -7.94
C ASN A 27 8.72 1.66 -9.21
N THR A 28 9.45 2.07 -10.24
CA THR A 28 8.88 2.32 -11.57
C THR A 28 8.54 0.99 -12.21
N PHE A 29 7.27 0.60 -12.19
CA PHE A 29 6.81 -0.56 -12.94
C PHE A 29 6.78 -0.20 -14.44
N GLU A 30 7.82 -0.58 -15.18
CA GLU A 30 7.94 -0.27 -16.62
C GLU A 30 6.75 -0.80 -17.44
N GLY A 31 6.11 -1.89 -16.99
CA GLY A 31 4.93 -2.49 -17.62
C GLY A 31 3.59 -1.81 -17.31
N LYS A 32 3.56 -0.74 -16.50
CA LYS A 32 2.31 -0.14 -15.99
C LYS A 32 1.38 0.32 -17.10
N ALA A 33 1.92 1.01 -18.11
CA ALA A 33 1.14 1.51 -19.24
C ALA A 33 0.53 0.37 -20.07
N SER A 34 1.32 -0.67 -20.36
CA SER A 34 0.83 -1.85 -21.11
C SER A 34 -0.25 -2.59 -20.33
N GLN A 35 -0.10 -2.73 -19.01
CA GLN A 35 -1.09 -3.36 -18.16
C GLN A 35 -2.39 -2.56 -18.13
N MET A 36 -2.33 -1.23 -18.07
CA MET A 36 -3.51 -0.38 -18.14
C MET A 36 -4.31 -0.61 -19.43
N ASP A 37 -3.63 -0.71 -20.58
CA ASP A 37 -4.29 -0.98 -21.87
C ASP A 37 -4.96 -2.37 -21.88
N GLU A 38 -4.33 -3.37 -21.27
CA GLU A 38 -4.92 -4.71 -21.11
C GLU A 38 -6.14 -4.70 -20.18
N VAL A 39 -6.09 -3.95 -19.07
CA VAL A 39 -7.22 -3.78 -18.16
C VAL A 39 -8.39 -3.09 -18.85
N VAL A 40 -8.14 -2.03 -19.65
CA VAL A 40 -9.18 -1.34 -20.42
C VAL A 40 -9.88 -2.32 -21.38
N LYS A 41 -9.11 -3.12 -22.11
CA LYS A 41 -9.65 -4.15 -23.02
C LYS A 41 -10.48 -5.18 -22.26
N TYR A 42 -9.96 -5.69 -21.15
CA TYR A 42 -10.65 -6.69 -20.33
C TYR A 42 -11.98 -6.17 -19.78
N ILE A 43 -12.04 -4.91 -19.32
CA ILE A 43 -13.29 -4.30 -18.83
C ILE A 43 -14.28 -4.09 -19.99
N ALA A 44 -13.80 -3.63 -21.16
CA ALA A 44 -14.63 -3.42 -22.34
C ALA A 44 -15.27 -4.74 -22.82
N GLU A 45 -14.53 -5.85 -22.79
CA GLU A 45 -15.05 -7.18 -23.12
C GLU A 45 -16.18 -7.64 -22.18
N LYS A 46 -16.17 -7.24 -20.90
CA LYS A 46 -17.23 -7.57 -19.94
C LYS A 46 -18.51 -6.76 -20.14
N GLY A 47 -18.40 -5.51 -20.64
CA GLY A 47 -19.55 -4.67 -20.98
C GLY A 47 -20.38 -4.14 -19.80
N PHE A 48 -19.84 -4.14 -18.57
CA PHE A 48 -20.55 -3.61 -17.39
C PHE A 48 -20.46 -2.09 -17.24
N ILE A 49 -19.41 -1.47 -17.80
CA ILE A 49 -19.14 -0.04 -17.72
C ILE A 49 -19.28 0.55 -19.14
N PRO A 50 -19.94 1.71 -19.32
CA PRO A 50 -19.99 2.37 -20.62
C PRO A 50 -18.58 2.71 -21.13
N ASP A 51 -18.30 2.46 -22.42
CA ASP A 51 -16.97 2.63 -23.03
C ASP A 51 -16.33 4.00 -22.75
N ALA A 52 -17.13 5.07 -22.77
CA ALA A 52 -16.68 6.43 -22.52
C ALA A 52 -16.15 6.67 -21.09
N LEU A 53 -16.47 5.79 -20.14
CA LEU A 53 -16.09 5.90 -18.73
C LEU A 53 -14.98 4.92 -18.34
N ILE A 54 -14.61 3.96 -19.19
CA ILE A 54 -13.61 2.94 -18.86
C ILE A 54 -12.24 3.57 -18.66
N GLU A 55 -11.72 4.31 -19.65
CA GLU A 55 -10.39 4.92 -19.57
C GLU A 55 -10.25 5.89 -18.36
N PRO A 56 -11.19 6.83 -18.10
CA PRO A 56 -11.11 7.68 -16.92
C PRO A 56 -11.09 6.92 -15.59
N GLU A 57 -11.89 5.85 -15.46
CA GLU A 57 -11.94 5.05 -14.23
C GLU A 57 -10.65 4.24 -14.01
N VAL A 58 -10.07 3.68 -15.07
CA VAL A 58 -8.78 2.97 -15.01
C VAL A 58 -7.66 3.94 -14.64
N VAL A 59 -7.56 5.09 -15.32
CA VAL A 59 -6.55 6.12 -15.00
C VAL A 59 -6.70 6.58 -13.56
N TRP A 60 -7.93 6.81 -13.11
CA TRP A 60 -8.19 7.22 -11.74
C TRP A 60 -7.71 6.16 -10.71
N PHE A 61 -7.96 4.87 -10.98
CA PHE A 61 -7.50 3.78 -10.10
C PHE A 61 -5.96 3.69 -10.03
N TYR A 62 -5.27 3.86 -11.16
CA TYR A 62 -3.81 3.72 -11.26
C TYR A 62 -3.02 4.95 -10.76
N CYS A 63 -3.59 6.15 -10.90
CA CYS A 63 -2.87 7.41 -10.65
C CYS A 63 -3.42 8.21 -9.48
N ASN A 64 -4.74 8.19 -9.24
CA ASN A 64 -5.39 9.09 -8.27
C ASN A 64 -5.72 8.41 -6.95
N LEU A 65 -5.87 7.09 -6.94
CA LEU A 65 -6.16 6.34 -5.72
C LEU A 65 -4.98 6.29 -4.75
N GLY A 66 -3.75 6.35 -5.28
CA GLY A 66 -2.52 6.32 -4.50
C GLY A 66 -2.12 4.91 -4.04
N ILE A 67 -2.38 3.90 -4.87
CA ILE A 67 -1.88 2.54 -4.65
C ILE A 67 -0.41 2.46 -5.10
N ASP A 68 0.43 1.79 -4.32
CA ASP A 68 1.83 1.55 -4.64
C ASP A 68 2.00 0.75 -5.94
N ASN A 69 3.07 1.01 -6.69
CA ASN A 69 3.34 0.33 -7.96
C ASN A 69 3.56 -1.19 -7.81
N MET A 70 3.97 -1.68 -6.62
CA MET A 70 4.11 -3.11 -6.38
C MET A 70 2.78 -3.85 -6.45
N TYR A 71 1.69 -3.23 -6.01
CA TYR A 71 0.37 -3.85 -6.14
C TYR A 71 0.12 -4.25 -7.59
N PHE A 72 0.39 -3.34 -8.53
CA PHE A 72 0.22 -3.58 -9.95
C PHE A 72 1.23 -4.58 -10.54
N SER A 73 2.39 -4.79 -9.91
CA SER A 73 3.38 -5.78 -10.38
C SER A 73 3.08 -7.20 -9.91
N VAL A 74 2.42 -7.35 -8.77
CA VAL A 74 2.03 -8.67 -8.21
C VAL A 74 0.69 -9.10 -8.75
N GLU A 75 -0.24 -8.15 -8.92
CA GLU A 75 -1.61 -8.46 -9.27
C GLU A 75 -1.81 -8.68 -10.76
N SER A 76 -2.77 -9.55 -11.04
CA SER A 76 -3.17 -9.91 -12.39
C SER A 76 -4.19 -8.92 -12.96
N VAL A 77 -4.21 -8.79 -14.28
CA VAL A 77 -5.10 -7.88 -15.01
C VAL A 77 -6.57 -8.13 -14.67
N ASP A 78 -6.98 -9.39 -14.50
CA ASP A 78 -8.35 -9.76 -14.15
C ASP A 78 -8.74 -9.28 -12.74
N VAL A 79 -7.83 -9.40 -11.77
CA VAL A 79 -8.06 -8.92 -10.39
C VAL A 79 -8.22 -7.41 -10.37
N ILE A 80 -7.30 -6.71 -11.03
CA ILE A 80 -7.33 -5.25 -11.08
C ILE A 80 -8.63 -4.77 -11.75
N ALA A 81 -9.01 -5.41 -12.86
CA ALA A 81 -10.28 -5.11 -13.53
C ALA A 81 -11.49 -5.38 -12.61
N ASN A 82 -11.50 -6.48 -11.86
CA ASN A 82 -12.56 -6.78 -10.90
C ASN A 82 -12.65 -5.72 -9.80
N HIS A 83 -11.53 -5.23 -9.28
CA HIS A 83 -11.52 -4.15 -8.30
C HIS A 83 -12.06 -2.83 -8.87
N ILE A 84 -11.70 -2.48 -10.10
CA ILE A 84 -12.22 -1.28 -10.78
C ILE A 84 -13.74 -1.41 -11.00
N MET A 85 -14.22 -2.56 -11.47
CA MET A 85 -15.65 -2.82 -11.65
C MET A 85 -16.43 -2.76 -10.34
N ALA A 86 -15.88 -3.34 -9.26
CA ALA A 86 -16.50 -3.30 -7.94
C ALA A 86 -16.54 -1.86 -7.39
N LEU A 87 -15.48 -1.08 -7.58
CA LEU A 87 -15.46 0.32 -7.19
C LEU A 87 -16.50 1.14 -7.97
N TYR A 88 -16.62 0.90 -9.27
CA TYR A 88 -17.65 1.53 -10.10
C TYR A 88 -19.07 1.15 -9.64
N ALA A 89 -19.30 -0.14 -9.35
CA ALA A 89 -20.57 -0.62 -8.80
C ALA A 89 -20.91 0.03 -7.45
N ALA A 90 -19.92 0.21 -6.57
CA ALA A 90 -20.08 0.94 -5.31
C ALA A 90 -20.46 2.41 -5.54
N LYS A 91 -19.80 3.09 -6.50
CA LYS A 91 -20.14 4.47 -6.91
C LYS A 91 -21.59 4.57 -7.39
N MET A 92 -22.02 3.65 -8.25
CA MET A 92 -23.39 3.59 -8.75
C MET A 92 -24.41 3.33 -7.63
N THR A 93 -24.12 2.37 -6.75
CA THR A 93 -25.00 2.03 -5.62
C THR A 93 -25.17 3.21 -4.67
N SER A 94 -24.07 3.88 -4.32
CA SER A 94 -24.09 5.09 -3.49
C SER A 94 -24.88 6.23 -4.13
N TYR A 95 -24.78 6.38 -5.45
CA TYR A 95 -25.56 7.37 -6.20
C TYR A 95 -27.06 7.07 -6.14
N LEU A 96 -27.46 5.81 -6.37
CA LEU A 96 -28.87 5.38 -6.31
C LEU A 96 -29.48 5.56 -4.91
N GLN A 97 -28.70 5.34 -3.86
CA GLN A 97 -29.16 5.46 -2.47
C GLN A 97 -29.18 6.91 -1.96
N ASN A 98 -28.74 7.90 -2.76
CA ASN A 98 -28.46 9.27 -2.29
C ASN A 98 -27.61 9.31 -1.01
N ALA A 99 -26.72 8.33 -0.86
CA ALA A 99 -25.88 8.22 0.32
C ALA A 99 -24.87 9.39 0.30
N SER A 100 -24.72 10.07 1.43
CA SER A 100 -23.75 11.15 1.60
C SER A 100 -22.30 10.64 1.70
N SER A 101 -22.12 9.32 1.74
CA SER A 101 -20.84 8.64 1.80
C SER A 101 -20.82 7.44 0.87
N LEU A 102 -19.74 7.32 0.11
CA LEU A 102 -19.44 6.12 -0.65
C LEU A 102 -19.10 4.98 0.31
N ASP A 103 -19.88 3.90 0.30
CA ASP A 103 -19.55 2.66 1.01
C ASP A 103 -18.91 1.69 0.03
N VAL A 104 -17.58 1.61 0.08
CA VAL A 104 -16.81 0.61 -0.69
C VAL A 104 -16.43 -0.48 0.29
N SER A 105 -16.72 -1.71 -0.07
CA SER A 105 -16.27 -2.90 0.63
C SER A 105 -15.83 -3.91 -0.41
N LEU A 106 -14.52 -4.12 -0.49
CA LEU A 106 -13.86 -4.98 -1.44
C LEU A 106 -12.98 -5.94 -0.64
N GLU A 107 -13.26 -7.23 -0.77
CA GLU A 107 -12.54 -8.29 -0.08
C GLU A 107 -12.12 -9.33 -1.12
N GLN A 108 -10.82 -9.60 -1.17
CA GLN A 108 -10.28 -10.71 -1.93
C GLN A 108 -9.32 -11.48 -1.01
N GLU A 109 -9.61 -12.76 -0.79
CA GLU A 109 -8.76 -13.63 0.02
C GLU A 109 -8.31 -14.81 -0.83
N ARG A 110 -7.01 -15.03 -0.90
CA ARG A 110 -6.39 -16.19 -1.52
C ARG A 110 -5.59 -16.93 -0.45
N GLU A 111 -4.94 -18.02 -0.87
CA GLU A 111 -4.10 -18.81 0.03
C GLU A 111 -2.83 -18.06 0.46
N ASN A 112 -2.20 -17.30 -0.45
CA ASN A 112 -0.93 -16.63 -0.21
C ASN A 112 -1.03 -15.10 -0.11
N ASP A 113 -2.19 -14.52 -0.40
CA ASP A 113 -2.40 -13.07 -0.37
C ASP A 113 -3.85 -12.75 0.04
N ALA A 114 -4.05 -11.55 0.54
CA ALA A 114 -5.38 -11.00 0.73
C ALA A 114 -5.38 -9.47 0.55
N VAL A 115 -6.43 -8.95 -0.04
CA VAL A 115 -6.65 -7.53 -0.28
C VAL A 115 -7.98 -7.14 0.33
N TYR A 116 -7.94 -6.14 1.21
CA TYR A 116 -9.14 -5.55 1.81
C TYR A 116 -9.13 -4.06 1.52
N ILE A 117 -10.12 -3.58 0.78
CA ILE A 117 -10.30 -2.16 0.47
C ILE A 117 -11.66 -1.74 1.02
N HIS A 118 -11.65 -0.80 1.96
CA HIS A 118 -12.90 -0.31 2.51
C HIS A 118 -12.92 1.19 2.77
N SER A 119 -14.13 1.75 2.74
CA SER A 119 -14.39 3.12 3.15
C SER A 119 -14.18 3.27 4.66
N SER A 120 -13.42 4.29 5.07
CA SER A 120 -13.22 4.61 6.49
C SER A 120 -13.11 6.09 6.76
N LYS A 121 -13.58 6.54 7.93
CA LYS A 121 -13.37 7.91 8.40
C LYS A 121 -12.11 7.99 9.27
N PRO A 122 -11.17 8.92 9.02
CA PRO A 122 -9.99 9.07 9.86
C PRO A 122 -10.36 9.36 11.32
N GLY A 123 -9.65 8.74 12.26
CA GLY A 123 -9.81 9.04 13.69
C GLY A 123 -11.10 8.52 14.33
N VAL A 124 -11.91 7.72 13.61
CA VAL A 124 -13.10 7.08 14.16
C VAL A 124 -12.92 5.57 14.12
N SER A 125 -12.78 4.95 15.29
CA SER A 125 -12.78 3.50 15.42
C SER A 125 -14.20 2.98 15.23
N THR A 126 -14.38 2.09 14.26
CA THR A 126 -15.69 1.48 13.99
C THR A 126 -15.75 0.14 14.69
N LEU A 127 -16.48 0.06 15.80
CA LEU A 127 -16.57 -1.15 16.63
C LEU A 127 -17.55 -2.20 16.05
N SER A 128 -18.39 -1.80 15.10
CA SER A 128 -19.36 -2.65 14.42
C SER A 128 -19.01 -2.83 12.94
N GLY A 129 -19.09 -4.04 12.41
CA GLY A 129 -18.84 -4.32 11.00
C GLY A 129 -17.90 -5.52 10.81
N PRO A 130 -17.28 -5.67 9.63
CA PRO A 130 -16.46 -6.83 9.27
C PRO A 130 -15.12 -6.95 10.04
N GLN A 131 -14.75 -5.95 10.85
CA GLN A 131 -13.58 -5.97 11.73
C GLN A 131 -12.30 -6.48 11.04
N TYR A 132 -11.97 -5.87 9.89
CA TYR A 132 -10.87 -6.33 9.04
C TYR A 132 -9.52 -6.46 9.77
N GLU A 133 -9.18 -5.52 10.64
CA GLU A 133 -7.93 -5.58 11.43
C GLU A 133 -7.90 -6.83 12.30
N GLN A 134 -8.97 -7.11 13.06
CA GLN A 134 -9.05 -8.32 13.89
C GLN A 134 -9.04 -9.60 13.05
N ARG A 135 -9.75 -9.62 11.91
CA ARG A 135 -9.75 -10.77 11.00
C ARG A 135 -8.37 -11.02 10.38
N ILE A 136 -7.63 -9.96 10.07
CA ILE A 136 -6.26 -10.05 9.56
C ILE A 136 -5.31 -10.56 10.65
N ASP A 137 -5.43 -10.03 11.87
CA ASP A 137 -4.65 -10.45 13.02
C ASP A 137 -4.85 -11.95 13.29
N GLU A 138 -6.09 -12.39 13.49
CA GLU A 138 -6.42 -13.78 13.81
C GLU A 138 -5.97 -14.77 12.73
N ARG A 139 -6.13 -14.40 11.44
CA ARG A 139 -5.90 -15.31 10.32
C ARG A 139 -4.45 -15.35 9.84
N TYR A 140 -3.76 -14.22 9.83
CA TYR A 140 -2.44 -14.11 9.19
C TYR A 140 -1.33 -13.75 10.18
N LEU A 141 -1.55 -12.82 11.12
CA LEU A 141 -0.47 -12.32 11.97
C LEU A 141 -0.28 -13.16 13.24
N ASP A 142 -1.37 -13.59 13.90
CA ASP A 142 -1.33 -14.34 15.16
C ASP A 142 -0.96 -15.82 14.96
N THR A 143 -1.21 -16.36 13.77
CA THR A 143 -0.89 -17.75 13.43
C THR A 143 0.46 -17.86 12.68
N SER A 144 1.21 -16.76 12.57
CA SER A 144 2.47 -16.74 11.81
C SER A 144 3.53 -17.69 12.39
N THR A 145 4.09 -18.52 11.52
CA THR A 145 5.20 -19.46 11.78
C THR A 145 6.42 -19.12 10.91
N ARG A 146 7.54 -19.85 11.03
CA ARG A 146 8.72 -19.64 10.16
C ARG A 146 8.38 -19.86 8.70
N GLU A 147 7.64 -20.92 8.43
CA GLU A 147 7.31 -21.38 7.09
C GLU A 147 6.09 -20.63 6.52
N ASP A 148 5.26 -20.07 7.39
CA ASP A 148 4.03 -19.39 7.04
C ASP A 148 3.92 -18.06 7.79
N SER A 149 4.58 -17.04 7.25
CA SER A 149 4.54 -15.67 7.77
C SER A 149 4.05 -14.72 6.68
N PHE A 150 3.37 -13.67 7.11
CA PHE A 150 2.72 -12.72 6.22
C PHE A 150 3.19 -11.30 6.51
N ARG A 151 3.35 -10.51 5.44
CA ARG A 151 3.56 -9.07 5.50
C ARG A 151 2.22 -8.37 5.30
N LEU A 152 1.92 -7.43 6.18
CA LEU A 152 0.79 -6.51 6.05
C LEU A 152 1.29 -5.12 5.68
N GLU A 153 0.88 -4.62 4.52
CA GLU A 153 1.07 -3.23 4.09
C GLU A 153 -0.30 -2.52 4.14
N THR A 154 -0.38 -1.40 4.85
CA THR A 154 -1.62 -0.63 5.00
C THR A 154 -1.46 0.76 4.41
N TYR A 155 -2.38 1.13 3.54
CA TYR A 155 -2.40 2.44 2.89
C TYR A 155 -3.71 3.16 3.14
N ARG A 156 -3.64 4.48 3.07
CA ARG A 156 -4.81 5.34 3.12
C ARG A 156 -4.77 6.27 1.93
N SER A 157 -5.86 6.33 1.18
CA SER A 157 -5.95 7.22 0.03
C SER A 157 -5.78 8.68 0.49
N SER A 158 -4.87 9.41 -0.14
CA SER A 158 -4.61 10.82 0.15
C SER A 158 -5.76 11.73 -0.33
N GLY A 159 -6.60 11.23 -1.24
CA GLY A 159 -7.72 11.94 -1.85
C GLY A 159 -9.12 11.37 -1.54
N CYS A 160 -10.13 12.12 -2.00
CA CYS A 160 -11.54 11.75 -2.02
C CYS A 160 -11.83 10.81 -3.21
N VAL A 161 -12.52 9.68 -2.96
CA VAL A 161 -12.77 8.62 -3.97
C VAL A 161 -13.57 9.11 -5.19
N ALA A 162 -14.35 10.17 -5.01
CA ALA A 162 -14.89 10.96 -6.10
C ALA A 162 -14.92 12.43 -5.68
N SER A 163 -14.95 13.33 -6.65
CA SER A 163 -15.12 14.78 -6.44
C SER A 163 -16.31 15.15 -5.55
N ASN A 164 -17.30 14.26 -5.43
CA ASN A 164 -18.51 14.45 -4.64
C ASN A 164 -18.48 13.77 -3.25
N PHE A 165 -17.52 12.89 -2.97
CA PHE A 165 -17.50 12.08 -1.73
C PHE A 165 -16.26 12.36 -0.89
N LYS A 166 -16.44 12.86 0.34
CA LYS A 166 -15.35 13.08 1.32
C LYS A 166 -14.87 11.79 2.01
N THR A 167 -15.10 10.63 1.41
CA THR A 167 -14.69 9.35 1.97
C THR A 167 -13.28 9.01 1.51
N GLN A 168 -12.43 8.56 2.44
CA GLN A 168 -11.12 7.99 2.14
C GLN A 168 -11.20 6.47 2.19
N LEU A 169 -10.41 5.82 1.35
CA LEU A 169 -10.24 4.38 1.37
C LEU A 169 -9.10 4.02 2.29
N ARG A 170 -9.29 2.93 3.02
CA ARG A 170 -8.21 2.21 3.68
C ARG A 170 -8.04 0.89 2.95
N CYS A 171 -6.80 0.61 2.60
CA CYS A 171 -6.41 -0.58 1.87
C CYS A 171 -5.44 -1.37 2.74
N TYR A 172 -5.69 -2.66 2.88
CA TYR A 172 -4.80 -3.63 3.51
C TYR A 172 -4.37 -4.63 2.44
N PHE A 173 -3.07 -4.80 2.31
CA PHE A 173 -2.45 -5.79 1.44
C PHE A 173 -1.68 -6.76 2.31
N VAL A 174 -2.15 -8.00 2.34
CA VAL A 174 -1.49 -9.11 3.02
C VAL A 174 -0.82 -9.95 1.94
N ALA A 175 0.46 -10.23 2.10
CA ALA A 175 1.21 -11.09 1.20
C ALA A 175 2.11 -12.03 2.00
N ARG A 176 2.18 -13.30 1.60
CA ARG A 176 3.10 -14.27 2.21
C ARG A 176 4.55 -13.83 2.01
N CYS A 177 5.33 -13.87 3.08
CA CYS A 177 6.75 -13.53 3.06
C CYS A 177 7.56 -14.56 2.28
N ASN A 178 8.51 -14.09 1.47
CA ASN A 178 9.46 -14.88 0.71
C ASN A 178 10.88 -14.50 1.13
N PHE A 179 11.35 -15.08 2.24
CA PHE A 179 12.67 -14.80 2.81
C PHE A 179 13.81 -15.31 1.93
N VAL A 180 14.92 -14.56 1.92
CA VAL A 180 16.14 -14.96 1.20
C VAL A 180 16.65 -16.30 1.72
N GLU A 181 16.84 -16.42 3.03
CA GLU A 181 17.20 -17.65 3.74
C GLU A 181 16.17 -17.93 4.84
N PRO A 182 15.24 -18.90 4.64
CA PRO A 182 14.22 -19.23 5.62
C PRO A 182 14.76 -19.78 6.95
N ASN A 183 15.97 -20.37 6.94
CA ASN A 183 16.60 -20.90 8.15
C ASN A 183 18.04 -20.41 8.27
N PRO A 184 18.25 -19.14 8.65
CA PRO A 184 19.58 -18.55 8.75
C PRO A 184 20.40 -19.22 9.86
N GLY A 185 21.70 -19.36 9.65
CA GLY A 185 22.62 -19.76 10.71
C GLY A 185 22.79 -18.65 11.77
N PRO A 186 23.41 -18.95 12.93
CA PRO A 186 23.62 -17.97 14.00
C PRO A 186 24.40 -16.72 13.57
N GLU A 187 25.27 -16.86 12.56
CA GLU A 187 26.05 -15.75 12.00
C GLU A 187 25.22 -14.89 11.02
N ASP A 188 24.26 -15.51 10.34
CA ASP A 188 23.39 -14.86 9.34
C ASP A 188 22.13 -14.24 9.97
N GLU A 189 21.75 -14.63 11.18
CA GLU A 189 20.56 -14.10 11.90
C GLU A 189 20.62 -12.57 12.06
N ARG A 190 21.83 -12.01 12.13
CA ARG A 190 22.08 -10.57 12.23
C ARG A 190 22.15 -9.87 10.88
N ASN A 191 22.06 -10.56 9.75
CA ASN A 191 22.23 -9.96 8.44
C ASN A 191 20.88 -9.72 7.76
N ILE A 192 20.46 -8.45 7.68
CA ILE A 192 19.17 -8.07 7.09
C ILE A 192 19.00 -8.59 5.65
N HIS A 193 20.08 -8.64 4.86
CA HIS A 193 20.02 -9.12 3.47
C HIS A 193 19.78 -10.63 3.35
N LYS A 194 19.92 -11.39 4.46
CA LYS A 194 19.70 -12.83 4.52
C LYS A 194 18.34 -13.19 5.12
N VAL A 195 17.92 -12.44 6.14
CA VAL A 195 16.72 -12.76 6.91
C VAL A 195 15.47 -12.03 6.45
N SER A 196 15.61 -10.98 5.62
CA SER A 196 14.45 -10.23 5.14
C SER A 196 13.81 -10.83 3.89
N ASP A 197 12.56 -10.42 3.67
CA ASP A 197 11.80 -10.71 2.47
C ASP A 197 12.45 -10.10 1.22
N ARG A 198 12.49 -10.87 0.12
CA ARG A 198 13.07 -10.45 -1.15
C ARG A 198 12.44 -9.17 -1.70
N THR A 199 11.12 -9.03 -1.55
CA THR A 199 10.40 -7.85 -2.02
C THR A 199 10.75 -6.62 -1.19
N PHE A 200 10.84 -6.77 0.14
CA PHE A 200 11.29 -5.68 1.01
C PHE A 200 12.70 -5.20 0.65
N LEU A 201 13.65 -6.13 0.48
CA LEU A 201 15.03 -5.80 0.11
C LEU A 201 15.14 -5.08 -1.24
N SER A 202 14.24 -5.39 -2.19
CA SER A 202 14.21 -4.69 -3.48
C SER A 202 13.70 -3.25 -3.40
N LYS A 203 12.89 -2.93 -2.38
CA LYS A 203 12.24 -1.62 -2.20
C LYS A 203 13.01 -0.69 -1.27
N ALA A 204 13.64 -1.24 -0.24
CA ALA A 204 14.24 -0.48 0.83
C ALA A 204 15.51 0.23 0.33
N THR A 205 15.60 1.53 0.57
CA THR A 205 16.85 2.28 0.37
C THR A 205 17.91 1.82 1.36
N ASP A 206 19.19 2.03 1.04
CA ASP A 206 20.31 1.70 1.95
C ASP A 206 20.12 2.30 3.35
N ASN A 207 19.66 3.56 3.42
CA ASN A 207 19.35 4.22 4.70
C ASN A 207 18.23 3.49 5.47
N THR A 208 17.15 3.08 4.79
CA THR A 208 16.09 2.27 5.41
C THR A 208 16.64 0.93 5.90
N LEU A 209 17.46 0.25 5.12
CA LEU A 209 18.06 -1.02 5.52
C LEU A 209 18.95 -0.85 6.75
N GLU A 210 19.74 0.22 6.83
CA GLU A 210 20.56 0.54 8.01
C GLU A 210 19.73 0.77 9.27
N ILE A 211 18.60 1.48 9.15
CA ILE A 211 17.68 1.70 10.28
C ILE A 211 17.11 0.35 10.77
N TYR A 212 16.62 -0.49 9.86
CA TYR A 212 16.04 -1.78 10.22
C TYR A 212 17.10 -2.72 10.80
N GLN A 213 18.30 -2.73 10.22
CA GLN A 213 19.44 -3.51 10.70
C GLN A 213 19.83 -3.11 12.14
N ARG A 214 19.77 -1.82 12.47
CA ARG A 214 20.03 -1.32 13.82
C ARG A 214 18.96 -1.78 14.81
N VAL A 215 17.69 -1.63 14.45
CA VAL A 215 16.56 -2.09 15.27
C VAL A 215 16.64 -3.61 15.49
N MET A 216 16.89 -4.38 14.45
CA MET A 216 17.05 -5.84 14.52
C MET A 216 18.16 -6.25 15.49
N ASN A 217 19.33 -5.60 15.41
CA ASN A 217 20.44 -5.85 16.34
C ASN A 217 20.06 -5.53 17.79
N ALA A 218 19.36 -4.42 18.03
CA ALA A 218 18.89 -4.04 19.35
C ALA A 218 17.84 -5.01 19.92
N VAL A 219 16.98 -5.57 19.06
CA VAL A 219 15.98 -6.57 19.44
C VAL A 219 16.63 -7.91 19.79
N LEU A 220 17.73 -8.29 19.12
CA LEU A 220 18.48 -9.51 19.48
C LEU A 220 19.16 -9.41 20.85
N GLU A 221 19.50 -8.21 21.28
CA GLU A 221 20.19 -7.96 22.56
C GLU A 221 19.23 -7.74 23.73
N ARG A 222 17.95 -7.42 23.47
CA ARG A 222 16.96 -7.04 24.49
C ARG A 222 15.77 -7.99 24.47
N THR A 223 15.19 -8.23 25.65
CA THR A 223 13.98 -9.06 25.77
C THR A 223 12.69 -8.30 25.42
N GLY A 224 12.72 -6.97 25.44
CA GLY A 224 11.55 -6.12 25.18
C GLY A 224 11.51 -5.55 23.75
N PRO A 225 10.36 -4.97 23.34
CA PRO A 225 10.26 -4.27 22.06
C PRO A 225 11.22 -3.07 22.01
N VAL A 226 11.78 -2.85 20.84
CA VAL A 226 12.62 -1.69 20.51
C VAL A 226 11.80 -0.76 19.63
N ILE A 227 11.73 0.51 20.02
CA ILE A 227 11.00 1.55 19.30
C ILE A 227 11.99 2.65 18.95
N GLU A 228 12.18 2.91 17.66
CA GLU A 228 12.96 4.03 17.16
C GLU A 228 12.09 4.99 16.37
N MET A 229 12.27 6.30 16.61
CA MET A 229 11.60 7.36 15.87
C MET A 229 12.62 8.09 15.02
N HIS A 230 12.33 8.22 13.72
CA HIS A 230 13.14 8.92 12.74
C HIS A 230 12.33 10.07 12.16
N GLU A 231 12.97 11.23 12.01
CA GLU A 231 12.34 12.37 11.34
C GLU A 231 12.52 12.22 9.83
N VAL A 232 11.45 12.42 9.07
CA VAL A 232 11.53 12.41 7.60
C VAL A 232 12.07 13.76 7.14
N GLU A 233 13.16 13.73 6.38
CA GLU A 233 13.74 14.94 5.80
C GLU A 233 12.70 15.69 4.97
N ASN A 234 12.64 17.02 5.14
CA ASN A 234 11.70 17.91 4.44
C ASN A 234 10.21 17.63 4.69
N SER A 235 9.85 16.89 5.74
CA SER A 235 8.45 16.66 6.13
C SER A 235 8.21 16.86 7.62
N ARG A 236 6.95 17.10 7.99
CA ARG A 236 6.50 16.99 9.40
C ARG A 236 6.20 15.55 9.81
N SER A 237 6.30 14.60 8.86
CA SER A 237 6.11 13.19 9.11
C SER A 237 7.21 12.63 10.03
N LYS A 238 6.80 11.77 10.94
CA LYS A 238 7.71 10.97 11.77
C LYS A 238 7.56 9.51 11.36
N ARG A 239 8.68 8.83 11.16
CA ARG A 239 8.72 7.39 10.93
C ARG A 239 8.95 6.71 12.27
N LEU A 240 8.06 5.77 12.61
CA LEU A 240 8.21 4.93 13.80
C LEU A 240 8.55 3.52 13.34
N VAL A 241 9.68 2.99 13.80
CA VAL A 241 10.11 1.62 13.53
C VAL A 241 10.05 0.86 14.85
N ILE A 242 9.29 -0.23 14.86
CA ILE A 242 9.10 -1.07 16.04
C ILE A 242 9.59 -2.47 15.69
N GLY A 243 10.55 -2.97 16.45
CA GLY A 243 11.01 -4.34 16.35
C GLY A 243 10.76 -5.07 17.65
N TYR A 244 10.34 -6.33 17.59
CA TYR A 244 10.16 -7.17 18.76
C TYR A 244 10.29 -8.65 18.41
N ARG A 245 10.49 -9.49 19.43
CA ARG A 245 10.57 -10.94 19.27
C ARG A 245 9.17 -11.53 19.42
N TYR A 246 8.60 -11.98 18.32
CA TYR A 246 7.39 -12.79 18.30
C TYR A 246 7.77 -14.22 18.74
N THR A 247 7.46 -14.58 19.99
CA THR A 247 7.74 -15.89 20.63
C THR A 247 8.89 -16.69 20.00
N SER A 248 10.10 -16.46 20.50
CA SER A 248 11.37 -17.04 20.04
C SER A 248 11.91 -16.61 18.66
N GLN A 249 11.27 -15.74 17.87
CA GLN A 249 11.78 -15.27 16.58
C GLN A 249 11.50 -13.78 16.31
N ILE A 250 12.27 -13.14 15.43
CA ILE A 250 12.16 -11.72 15.07
C ILE A 250 11.39 -11.60 13.75
N LEU A 251 10.31 -10.81 13.75
CA LEU A 251 9.71 -10.25 12.54
C LEU A 251 10.18 -8.79 12.46
N CYS A 252 10.86 -8.44 11.36
CA CYS A 252 11.31 -7.09 11.03
C CYS A 252 10.48 -6.50 9.89
#